data_AF-A0A847ZYF7-F1
#
_entry.id   AF-A0A847ZYF7-F1
#
_cell.length_a   1.000
_cell.length_b   1.000
_cell.length_c   1.000
_cell.angle_alpha   90.00
_cell.angle_beta   90.00
_cell.angle_gamma   90.00
#
_symmetry.space_group_name_H-M   'P 1'
#
loop_
_entity.id
_entity.type
_entity.pdbx_description
1 polymer ?
#
loop_
_entity_poly.entity_id
_entity_poly.type
_entity_poly.pdbx_seq_one_letter_code
_entity_poly.pdbx_strand_id
1 'polypeptide(L)'
;KKADFLGKRSLEQSYLKGPNRKQLVGLLTEDPNDVLPDGAYAVREVKDKPPMEMIGQVTSTYMSPTLGRSIAMALIENGRARMGETISFPLEGGKVMKAKITTTVFYDKEGGRINA
;
A
#
# COMPACT_ATOMS: atom_id res chain seq x y z
N LYS A 1 13.09 -24.85 -0.60
CA LYS A 1 11.97 -24.55 0.33
C LYS A 1 11.96 -25.59 1.44
N LYS A 2 11.67 -25.22 2.69
CA LYS A 2 11.50 -26.19 3.79
C LYS A 2 10.37 -27.18 3.45
N ALA A 3 10.56 -28.46 3.78
CA ALA A 3 9.63 -29.53 3.45
C ALA A 3 8.26 -29.34 4.14
N ASP A 4 8.22 -28.97 5.42
CA ASP A 4 6.98 -28.62 6.13
C ASP A 4 7.21 -27.61 7.28
N PHE A 5 6.16 -26.87 7.65
CA PHE A 5 6.10 -25.96 8.80
C PHE A 5 4.65 -25.61 9.15
N LEU A 6 4.40 -25.26 10.43
CA LEU A 6 3.07 -24.83 10.89
C LEU A 6 2.55 -23.67 10.02
N GLY A 7 1.36 -23.87 9.43
CA GLY A 7 0.72 -22.92 8.51
C GLY A 7 0.92 -23.19 7.03
N LYS A 8 1.89 -24.05 6.62
CA LYS A 8 2.15 -24.35 5.20
C LYS A 8 0.90 -24.87 4.47
N ARG A 9 0.19 -25.85 5.05
CA ARG A 9 -1.04 -26.40 4.48
C ARG A 9 -2.10 -25.32 4.22
N SER A 10 -2.26 -24.37 5.15
CA SER A 10 -3.22 -23.28 4.99
C SER A 10 -2.81 -22.34 3.86
N LEU A 11 -1.53 -21.95 3.79
CA LEU A 11 -0.99 -21.12 2.71
C LEU A 11 -1.15 -21.75 1.32
N GLU A 12 -1.38 -23.08 1.25
CA GLU A 12 -1.61 -23.78 -0.01
C GLU A 12 -3.04 -23.71 -0.54
N GLN A 13 -4.00 -23.23 0.25
CA GLN A 13 -5.40 -23.07 -0.15
C GLN A 13 -5.54 -22.09 -1.32
N SER A 14 -6.50 -22.35 -2.21
CA SER A 14 -6.75 -21.55 -3.42
C SER A 14 -6.95 -20.06 -3.13
N TYR A 15 -7.69 -19.72 -2.08
CA TYR A 15 -7.91 -18.34 -1.64
C TYR A 15 -6.61 -17.64 -1.21
N LEU A 16 -5.71 -18.36 -0.52
CA LEU A 16 -4.42 -17.81 -0.07
C LEU A 16 -3.37 -17.74 -1.19
N LYS A 17 -3.62 -18.41 -2.32
CA LYS A 17 -2.83 -18.32 -3.55
C LYS A 17 -3.45 -17.44 -4.64
N GLY A 18 -4.64 -16.89 -4.40
CA GLY A 18 -5.39 -16.14 -5.40
C GLY A 18 -4.67 -14.84 -5.83
N PRO A 19 -4.86 -14.40 -7.09
CA PRO A 19 -4.21 -13.20 -7.63
C PRO A 19 -4.69 -11.91 -6.92
N ASN A 20 -5.93 -11.91 -6.43
CA ASN A 20 -6.59 -10.74 -5.86
C ASN A 20 -6.37 -10.60 -4.34
N ARG A 21 -5.33 -11.22 -3.79
CA ARG A 21 -5.00 -10.99 -2.37
C ARG A 21 -4.53 -9.56 -2.17
N LYS A 22 -4.92 -8.99 -1.03
CA LYS A 22 -4.28 -7.77 -0.53
C LYS A 22 -2.81 -8.07 -0.22
N GLN A 23 -1.93 -7.26 -0.78
CA GLN A 23 -0.49 -7.39 -0.66
C GLN A 23 0.08 -6.08 -0.11
N LEU A 24 1.08 -6.20 0.75
CA LEU A 24 1.76 -5.05 1.31
C LEU A 24 2.58 -4.35 0.22
N VAL A 25 2.34 -3.06 0.05
CA VAL A 25 3.03 -2.15 -0.88
C VAL A 25 3.38 -0.85 -0.18
N GLY A 26 4.30 -0.09 -0.78
CA GLY A 26 4.51 1.30 -0.41
C GLY A 26 3.62 2.23 -1.26
N LEU A 27 3.39 3.42 -0.73
CA LEU A 27 2.63 4.49 -1.37
C LEU A 27 3.41 5.80 -1.26
N LEU A 28 3.40 6.55 -2.36
CA LEU A 28 3.97 7.88 -2.47
C LEU A 28 2.89 8.81 -2.99
N THR A 29 2.43 9.77 -2.18
CA THR A 29 1.43 10.74 -2.62
C THR A 29 1.95 11.59 -3.78
N GLU A 30 1.03 12.09 -4.60
CA GLU A 30 1.37 12.98 -5.72
C GLU A 30 2.04 14.27 -5.21
N ASP A 31 1.47 14.90 -4.18
CA ASP A 31 2.14 15.97 -3.43
C ASP A 31 2.99 15.34 -2.30
N PRO A 32 4.33 15.51 -2.30
CA PRO A 32 5.21 15.00 -1.27
C PRO A 32 4.94 15.52 0.15
N ASN A 33 4.22 16.63 0.31
CA ASN A 33 3.90 17.21 1.62
C ASN A 33 2.59 16.68 2.21
N ASP A 34 1.78 16.03 1.37
CA ASP A 34 0.48 15.53 1.74
C ASP A 34 0.63 14.15 2.43
N VAL A 35 0.24 14.06 3.70
CA VAL A 35 0.28 12.80 4.46
C VAL A 35 -1.08 12.12 4.36
N LEU A 36 -1.11 10.90 3.83
CA LEU A 36 -2.34 10.10 3.82
C LEU A 36 -2.82 9.86 5.26
N PRO A 37 -4.12 9.95 5.56
CA PRO A 37 -4.64 9.57 6.88
C PRO A 37 -4.43 8.07 7.16
N ASP A 38 -4.20 7.75 8.43
CA ASP A 38 -4.12 6.35 8.86
C ASP A 38 -5.48 5.65 8.65
N GLY A 39 -5.46 4.40 8.19
CA GLY A 39 -6.68 3.66 7.88
C GLY A 39 -7.44 4.12 6.63
N ALA A 40 -6.96 5.11 5.87
CA ALA A 40 -7.62 5.57 4.65
C ALA A 40 -7.85 4.43 3.64
N TYR A 41 -9.05 4.38 3.04
CA TYR A 41 -9.43 3.35 2.08
C TYR A 41 -9.08 3.76 0.65
N ALA A 42 -8.39 2.86 -0.06
CA ALA A 42 -8.22 2.97 -1.50
C ALA A 42 -9.47 2.45 -2.20
N VAL A 43 -9.96 3.17 -3.21
CA VAL A 43 -11.15 2.77 -3.98
C VAL A 43 -10.80 2.46 -5.43
N ARG A 44 -11.57 1.56 -6.06
CA ARG A 44 -11.42 1.22 -7.49
C ARG A 44 -11.77 2.39 -8.39
N GLU A 45 -12.82 3.11 -8.03
CA GLU A 45 -13.34 4.27 -8.76
C GLU A 45 -13.90 5.27 -7.74
N VAL A 46 -13.55 6.54 -7.92
CA VAL A 46 -14.09 7.64 -7.11
C VAL A 46 -15.47 8.00 -7.63
N LYS A 47 -16.44 8.08 -6.73
CA LYS A 47 -17.83 8.46 -7.03
C LYS A 47 -18.23 9.68 -6.22
N ASP A 48 -19.31 10.34 -6.63
CA ASP A 48 -19.83 11.52 -5.91
C ASP A 48 -20.34 11.18 -4.50
N LYS A 49 -20.81 9.95 -4.30
CA LYS A 49 -21.32 9.45 -3.01
C LYS A 49 -21.01 7.96 -2.81
N PRO A 50 -20.91 7.51 -1.56
CA PRO A 50 -20.81 6.08 -1.25
C PRO A 50 -22.07 5.31 -1.70
N PRO A 51 -21.98 3.99 -1.90
CA PRO A 51 -20.81 3.13 -1.67
C PRO A 51 -19.82 3.10 -2.85
N MET A 52 -18.54 2.94 -2.52
CA MET A 52 -17.45 2.71 -3.46
C MET A 52 -16.81 1.35 -3.19
N GLU A 53 -16.30 0.70 -4.23
CA GLU A 53 -15.59 -0.57 -4.07
C GLU A 53 -14.19 -0.32 -3.51
N MET A 54 -13.92 -0.85 -2.32
CA MET A 54 -12.62 -0.72 -1.66
C MET A 54 -11.63 -1.76 -2.20
N ILE A 55 -10.45 -1.31 -2.61
CA ILE A 55 -9.36 -2.15 -3.13
C ILE A 55 -8.21 -2.28 -2.14
N GLY A 56 -8.28 -1.60 -0.99
CA GLY A 56 -7.22 -1.67 0.01
C GLY A 56 -7.35 -0.61 1.09
N GLN A 57 -6.38 -0.58 2.00
CA GLN A 57 -6.33 0.40 3.08
C GLN A 57 -4.89 0.73 3.44
N VAL A 58 -4.68 1.98 3.88
CA VAL A 58 -3.44 2.42 4.53
C VAL A 58 -3.30 1.71 5.88
N THR A 59 -2.10 1.23 6.17
CA THR A 59 -1.76 0.58 7.45
C THR A 59 -0.82 1.41 8.30
N SER A 60 -0.01 2.26 7.67
CA SER A 60 0.96 3.13 8.35
C SER A 60 1.30 4.29 7.42
N THR A 61 1.50 5.49 7.96
CA THR A 61 1.67 6.72 7.18
C THR A 61 2.44 7.78 7.96
N TYR A 62 3.43 8.43 7.33
CA TYR A 62 4.32 9.38 7.99
C TYR A 62 4.87 10.43 7.03
N MET A 63 5.20 11.61 7.57
CA MET A 63 6.16 12.52 6.94
C MET A 63 7.57 12.04 7.27
N SER A 64 8.35 11.62 6.27
CA SER A 64 9.73 11.16 6.48
C SER A 64 10.70 12.34 6.38
N PRO A 65 11.36 12.76 7.48
CA PRO A 65 12.38 13.80 7.40
C PRO A 65 13.60 13.33 6.60
N THR A 66 13.93 12.04 6.66
CA THR A 66 15.06 11.45 5.94
C THR A 66 14.87 11.47 4.43
N LEU A 67 13.63 11.29 3.96
CA LEU A 67 13.29 11.29 2.54
C LEU A 67 12.74 12.64 2.06
N GLY A 68 12.53 13.60 2.96
CA GLY A 68 11.96 14.92 2.66
C GLY A 68 10.54 14.86 2.09
N ARG A 69 9.78 13.80 2.41
CA ARG A 69 8.43 13.58 1.86
C ARG A 69 7.58 12.63 2.69
N SER A 70 6.28 12.65 2.45
CA SER A 70 5.35 11.65 2.96
C SER A 70 5.55 10.29 2.29
N ILE A 71 5.38 9.25 3.10
CA ILE A 71 5.43 7.84 2.73
C ILE A 71 4.31 7.11 3.47
N ALA A 72 3.73 6.09 2.86
CA ALA A 72 2.76 5.24 3.52
C ALA A 72 2.90 3.79 3.08
N MET A 73 2.47 2.86 3.94
CA MET A 73 2.32 1.44 3.62
C MET A 73 0.83 1.11 3.56
N ALA A 74 0.48 0.19 2.67
CA ALA A 74 -0.90 -0.21 2.49
C ALA A 74 -1.02 -1.69 2.06
N LEU A 75 -2.16 -2.28 2.40
CA LEU A 75 -2.60 -3.58 1.92
C LEU A 75 -3.53 -3.37 0.71
N ILE A 76 -3.00 -3.55 -0.50
CA ILE A 76 -3.72 -3.29 -1.76
C ILE A 76 -3.96 -4.59 -2.52
N GLU A 77 -5.18 -4.78 -3.02
CA GLU A 77 -5.58 -5.88 -3.89
C GLU A 77 -4.65 -5.97 -5.11
N ASN A 78 -3.99 -7.14 -5.26
CA ASN A 78 -3.01 -7.41 -6.30
C ASN A 78 -1.89 -6.33 -6.39
N GLY A 79 -1.56 -5.68 -5.27
CA GLY A 79 -0.74 -4.47 -5.26
C GLY A 79 0.64 -4.61 -5.89
N ARG A 80 1.29 -5.78 -5.77
CA ARG A 80 2.64 -5.98 -6.34
C ARG A 80 2.65 -6.01 -7.87
N ALA A 81 1.54 -6.40 -8.50
CA ALA A 81 1.41 -6.38 -9.95
C ALA A 81 1.08 -4.97 -10.50
N ARG A 82 0.80 -4.01 -9.60
CA ARG A 82 0.31 -2.66 -9.91
C ARG A 82 1.37 -1.59 -9.62
N MET A 83 2.65 -1.97 -9.63
CA MET A 83 3.75 -1.06 -9.34
C MET A 83 3.76 0.11 -10.32
N GLY A 84 3.80 1.32 -9.79
CA GLY A 84 3.76 2.56 -10.55
C GLY A 84 2.37 3.07 -10.89
N GLU A 85 1.30 2.32 -10.59
CA GLU A 85 -0.08 2.76 -10.75
C GLU A 85 -0.43 3.82 -9.69
N THR A 86 -1.18 4.85 -10.07
CA THR A 86 -1.75 5.83 -9.13
C THR A 86 -3.15 5.39 -8.72
N ILE A 87 -3.40 5.33 -7.42
CA ILE A 87 -4.69 4.96 -6.81
C ILE A 87 -5.24 6.12 -5.98
N SER A 88 -6.56 6.10 -5.75
CA SER A 88 -7.30 7.19 -5.13
C SER A 88 -7.83 6.83 -3.74
N PHE A 89 -7.78 7.82 -2.85
CA PHE A 89 -8.23 7.79 -1.46
C PHE A 89 -9.23 8.94 -1.26
N PRO A 90 -10.54 8.71 -1.44
CA PRO A 90 -11.56 9.69 -1.08
C PRO A 90 -11.59 9.84 0.45
N LEU A 91 -11.48 11.07 0.90
CA LEU A 91 -11.47 11.46 2.31
C LEU A 91 -12.76 12.21 2.67
N GLU A 92 -12.93 12.48 3.96
CA GLU A 92 -14.00 13.35 4.45
C GLU A 92 -13.92 14.75 3.81
N GLY A 93 -15.08 15.38 3.63
CA GLY A 93 -15.16 16.70 3.00
C GLY A 93 -14.94 16.73 1.49
N GLY A 94 -14.94 15.57 0.82
CA GLY A 94 -14.84 15.49 -0.64
C GLY A 94 -13.41 15.64 -1.20
N LYS A 95 -12.39 15.75 -0.34
CA LYS A 95 -10.99 15.72 -0.77
C LYS A 95 -10.66 14.32 -1.29
N VAL A 96 -10.01 14.24 -2.45
CA VAL A 96 -9.49 12.98 -2.99
C VAL A 96 -7.97 13.08 -3.04
N MET A 97 -7.30 12.26 -2.23
CA MET A 97 -5.85 12.13 -2.30
C MET A 97 -5.47 11.03 -3.29
N LYS A 98 -4.37 11.24 -4.01
CA LYS A 98 -3.82 10.27 -4.95
C LYS A 98 -2.42 9.86 -4.52
N ALA A 99 -2.12 8.56 -4.65
CA ALA A 99 -0.79 8.04 -4.37
C ALA A 99 -0.38 6.96 -5.35
N LYS A 100 0.90 6.96 -5.72
CA LYS A 100 1.53 5.98 -6.58
C LYS A 100 1.96 4.76 -5.77
N ILE A 101 1.61 3.57 -6.24
CA ILE A 101 2.07 2.31 -5.70
C ILE A 101 3.57 2.13 -5.98
N THR A 102 4.33 1.80 -4.94
CA THR A 102 5.78 1.59 -5.01
C THR A 102 6.21 0.41 -4.14
N THR A 103 7.52 0.14 -4.10
CA THR A 103 8.13 -0.84 -3.19
C THR A 103 7.87 -0.47 -1.73
N THR A 104 7.87 -1.48 -0.85
CA THR A 104 7.78 -1.29 0.60
C THR A 104 9.06 -0.74 1.22
N VAL A 105 10.17 -0.67 0.45
CA VAL A 105 11.48 -0.22 0.94
C VAL A 105 11.77 1.17 0.38
N PHE A 106 11.53 2.19 1.19
CA PHE A 106 11.68 3.60 0.79
C PHE A 106 13.10 4.15 0.99
N TYR A 107 13.85 3.57 1.92
CA TYR A 107 15.14 4.07 2.37
C TYR A 107 16.17 2.95 2.38
N ASP A 108 17.39 3.27 1.96
CA ASP A 108 18.54 2.35 1.91
C ASP A 108 18.21 0.96 1.34
N LYS A 109 17.64 0.93 0.13
CA LYS A 109 17.16 -0.31 -0.50
C LYS A 109 18.27 -1.37 -0.67
N GLU A 110 19.48 -0.93 -0.94
CA GLU A 110 20.64 -1.81 -1.13
C GLU A 110 21.34 -2.18 0.19
N GLY A 111 20.88 -1.63 1.33
CA GLY A 111 21.40 -1.95 2.66
C GLY A 111 22.82 -1.46 2.91
N GLY A 112 23.25 -0.38 2.26
CA GLY A 112 24.61 0.14 2.36
C GLY A 112 24.97 0.65 3.76
N ARG A 113 23.98 0.90 4.62
CA ARG A 113 24.18 1.42 5.98
C ARG A 113 24.13 0.34 7.06
N ILE A 114 24.04 -0.94 6.71
CA ILE A 114 23.86 -2.02 7.69
C ILE A 114 25.06 -2.20 8.65
N ASN A 115 26.27 -1.83 8.21
CA ASN A 115 27.51 -1.94 8.98
C ASN A 115 28.23 -0.59 9.18
N ALA A 116 27.50 0.52 8.98
CA ALA A 116 28.06 1.87 9.05
C ALA A 116 28.23 2.38 10.48
#